data_AF-A0A4Z0YN35-F1
#
_entry.id   AF-A0A4Z0YN35-F1
#
_cell.length_a   1.000
_cell.length_b   1.000
_cell.length_c   1.000
_cell.angle_alpha   90.00
_cell.angle_beta   90.00
_cell.angle_gamma   90.00
#
_symmetry.space_group_name_H-M   'P 1'
#
loop_
_entity.id
_entity.type
_entity.pdbx_description
1 polymer ?
#
loop_
_entity_poly.entity_id
_entity_poly.type
_entity_poly.pdbx_seq_one_letter_code
_entity_poly.pdbx_strand_id
1 'polypeptide(L)'
;MNMNMKFKKDDALGLAEGLESLLDDPSFDPETLDHSTRRRLSEVARKLSLATEAPGDTVHRIAHTPFQLPLALIGVETGLFDVLSGLKGAVATHAELAEKTGVDPALLKRLLRYYQSFGIVRQPGDDEYGANNITQALVSLGGRSALPFIHSTIAPAINAMPQFLRENKYANMTDPAHIPWHQGHDTTDPIFKWISDRPEVLKSFMGWMAGQRDGLPTFLSVVDFEKEFTRGATGSTPVFVDIGGSMGHQCIAVRQRYPDLTGRVVLQDLPRTIEKVKASPLLGFDGIEVMPHDFFTPQPLQGARVYYLRNVLHDWPDEKCVAILQNIKPAMTAESRILIDEMILPEKGAPWRAAQQDFIMGACVAAQERSHGEWLALFHRAGLRIETLWKYTEELFDHLISLVPK
;
A
#
# COMPACT_ATOMS: atom_id res chain seq x y z
N MET A 1 -27.63 18.04 -10.87
CA MET A 1 -27.98 19.46 -10.81
C MET A 1 -26.92 20.23 -11.60
N ASN A 2 -27.16 20.48 -12.88
CA ASN A 2 -26.29 21.35 -13.68
C ASN A 2 -26.75 22.79 -13.45
N MET A 3 -26.12 23.47 -12.50
CA MET A 3 -26.21 24.92 -12.38
C MET A 3 -24.90 25.52 -12.88
N ASN A 4 -25.00 26.23 -13.99
CA ASN A 4 -23.99 27.11 -14.56
C ASN A 4 -23.82 28.34 -13.63
N MET A 5 -23.49 28.12 -12.36
CA MET A 5 -23.05 29.20 -11.48
C MET A 5 -21.63 29.57 -11.90
N LYS A 6 -21.46 30.78 -12.45
CA LYS A 6 -20.13 31.39 -12.54
C LYS A 6 -19.65 31.57 -11.11
N PHE A 7 -18.72 30.73 -10.67
CA PHE A 7 -18.00 30.88 -9.41
C PHE A 7 -17.26 32.22 -9.42
N LYS A 8 -17.65 33.15 -8.54
CA LYS A 8 -17.11 34.52 -8.49
C LYS A 8 -16.08 34.65 -7.37
N LYS A 9 -15.38 35.78 -7.36
CA LYS A 9 -14.40 36.14 -6.32
C LYS A 9 -14.97 36.03 -4.90
N ASP A 10 -16.17 36.56 -4.68
CA ASP A 10 -16.78 36.55 -3.35
C ASP A 10 -17.15 35.13 -2.89
N ASP A 11 -17.56 34.25 -3.82
CA ASP A 11 -17.80 32.83 -3.52
C ASP A 11 -16.50 32.11 -3.12
N ALA A 12 -15.39 32.45 -3.79
CA ALA A 12 -14.07 31.91 -3.48
C ALA A 12 -13.57 32.35 -2.10
N LEU A 13 -13.74 33.64 -1.76
CA LEU A 13 -13.40 34.18 -0.45
C LEU A 13 -14.23 33.53 0.66
N GLY A 14 -15.55 33.45 0.48
CA GLY A 14 -16.43 32.81 1.47
C GLY A 14 -16.12 31.32 1.67
N LEU A 15 -15.72 30.60 0.62
CA LEU A 15 -15.26 29.22 0.74
C LEU A 15 -13.95 29.12 1.51
N ALA A 16 -12.98 30.00 1.24
CA ALA A 16 -11.70 30.03 1.93
C ALA A 16 -11.88 30.34 3.42
N GLU A 17 -12.61 31.42 3.75
CA GLU A 17 -12.91 31.82 5.13
C GLU A 17 -13.66 30.71 5.90
N GLY A 18 -14.59 30.02 5.23
CA GLY A 18 -15.30 28.89 5.83
C GLY A 18 -14.39 27.69 6.14
N LEU A 19 -13.40 27.41 5.28
CA LEU A 19 -12.41 26.35 5.52
C LEU A 19 -11.41 26.74 6.60
N GLU A 20 -10.93 27.98 6.61
CA GLU A 20 -10.05 28.52 7.65
C GLU A 20 -10.75 28.47 9.02
N SER A 21 -11.99 28.94 9.10
CA SER A 21 -12.80 28.87 10.32
C SER A 21 -13.02 27.45 10.80
N LEU A 22 -13.15 26.47 9.90
CA LEU A 22 -13.27 25.06 10.27
C LEU A 22 -11.96 24.51 10.84
N LEU A 23 -10.82 24.86 10.23
CA LEU A 23 -9.50 24.38 10.64
C LEU A 23 -9.01 25.02 11.95
N ASP A 24 -9.44 26.26 12.23
CA ASP A 24 -9.15 26.97 13.47
C ASP A 24 -10.11 26.59 14.62
N ASP A 25 -11.22 25.90 14.33
CA ASP A 25 -12.16 25.45 15.35
C ASP A 25 -11.54 24.32 16.19
N PRO A 26 -11.28 24.54 17.50
CA PRO A 26 -10.67 23.52 18.36
C PRO A 26 -11.55 22.29 18.57
N SER A 27 -12.84 22.34 18.21
CA SER A 27 -13.76 21.20 18.24
C SER A 27 -13.76 20.38 16.94
N PHE A 28 -13.12 20.88 15.87
CA PHE A 28 -12.99 20.13 14.63
C PHE A 28 -12.01 18.96 14.81
N ASP A 29 -12.58 17.76 14.95
CA ASP A 29 -11.84 16.52 15.00
C ASP A 29 -12.14 15.67 13.75
N PRO A 30 -11.23 15.61 12.75
CA PRO A 30 -11.43 14.80 11.56
C PRO A 30 -11.51 13.30 11.87
N GLU A 31 -11.06 12.84 13.04
CA GLU A 31 -11.14 11.44 13.46
C GLU A 31 -12.59 10.97 13.69
N THR A 32 -13.51 11.90 13.99
CA THR A 32 -14.95 11.62 14.16
C THR A 32 -15.69 11.33 12.84
N LEU A 33 -15.11 11.72 11.70
CA LEU A 33 -15.68 11.46 10.38
C LEU A 33 -15.46 10.00 9.97
N ASP A 34 -16.46 9.39 9.34
CA ASP A 34 -16.27 8.09 8.71
C ASP A 34 -15.23 8.18 7.58
N HIS A 35 -14.59 7.04 7.28
CA HIS A 35 -13.52 6.94 6.30
C HIS A 35 -13.91 7.52 4.93
N SER A 36 -15.14 7.24 4.45
CA SER A 36 -15.59 7.69 3.13
C SER A 36 -15.75 9.21 3.05
N THR A 37 -16.29 9.82 4.12
CA THR A 37 -16.46 11.28 4.22
C THR A 37 -15.11 11.99 4.33
N ARG A 38 -14.23 11.54 5.23
CA ARG A 38 -12.88 12.11 5.39
C ARG A 38 -12.10 12.08 4.08
N ARG A 39 -12.17 10.95 3.38
CA ARG A 39 -11.50 10.76 2.10
C ARG A 39 -12.07 11.67 1.01
N ARG A 40 -13.40 11.80 0.91
CA ARG A 40 -14.03 12.72 -0.04
C ARG A 40 -13.59 14.16 0.20
N LEU A 41 -13.57 14.60 1.46
CA LEU A 41 -13.10 15.94 1.83
C LEU A 41 -11.65 16.16 1.39
N SER A 42 -10.75 15.22 1.72
CA SER A 42 -9.34 15.29 1.33
C SER A 42 -9.13 15.32 -0.19
N GLU A 43 -9.85 14.48 -0.95
CA GLU A 43 -9.73 14.44 -2.41
C GLU A 43 -10.29 15.70 -3.09
N VAL A 44 -11.39 16.27 -2.58
CA VAL A 44 -11.91 17.53 -3.10
C VAL A 44 -10.97 18.69 -2.76
N ALA A 45 -10.44 18.77 -1.54
CA ALA A 45 -9.47 19.79 -1.14
C ALA A 45 -8.20 19.73 -2.00
N ARG A 46 -7.67 18.52 -2.25
CA ARG A 46 -6.52 18.31 -3.15
C ARG A 46 -6.83 18.77 -4.57
N LYS A 47 -7.99 18.42 -5.13
CA LYS A 47 -8.38 18.83 -6.48
C LYS A 47 -8.57 20.34 -6.58
N LEU A 48 -9.13 20.97 -5.54
CA LEU A 48 -9.27 22.42 -5.46
C LEU A 48 -7.88 23.08 -5.45
N SER A 49 -6.99 22.63 -4.57
CA SER A 49 -5.60 23.11 -4.48
C SER A 49 -4.91 23.05 -5.84
N LEU A 50 -4.93 21.89 -6.51
CA LEU A 50 -4.35 21.73 -7.85
C LEU A 50 -4.98 22.62 -8.91
N ALA A 51 -6.30 22.83 -8.86
CA ALA A 51 -7.02 23.67 -9.82
C ALA A 51 -6.76 25.18 -9.63
N THR A 52 -6.29 25.57 -8.46
CA THR A 52 -6.01 26.97 -8.09
C THR A 52 -4.54 27.37 -8.18
N GLU A 53 -3.63 26.43 -8.47
CA GLU A 53 -2.19 26.72 -8.62
C GLU A 53 -1.94 27.72 -9.76
N ALA A 54 -1.11 28.74 -9.51
CA ALA A 54 -0.52 29.50 -10.60
C ALA A 54 0.51 28.62 -11.33
N PRO A 55 0.83 28.89 -12.61
CA PRO A 55 1.79 28.08 -13.37
C PRO A 55 3.16 27.93 -12.67
N GLY A 56 3.63 28.98 -12.00
CA GLY A 56 4.88 28.93 -11.23
C GLY A 56 4.81 28.01 -10.01
N ASP A 57 3.66 27.97 -9.33
CA ASP A 57 3.44 27.12 -8.16
C ASP A 57 3.43 25.64 -8.56
N THR A 58 2.78 25.32 -9.69
CA THR A 58 2.80 23.97 -10.26
C THR A 58 4.22 23.52 -10.58
N VAL A 59 5.02 24.36 -11.24
CA VAL A 59 6.43 24.05 -11.55
C VAL A 59 7.22 23.84 -10.26
N HIS A 60 7.05 24.74 -9.28
CA HIS A 60 7.74 24.64 -7.99
C HIS A 60 7.40 23.33 -7.28
N ARG A 61 6.10 23.01 -7.12
CA ARG A 61 5.64 21.77 -6.47
C ARG A 61 6.24 20.54 -7.13
N ILE A 62 6.23 20.45 -8.46
CA ILE A 62 6.73 19.28 -9.19
C ILE A 62 8.26 19.18 -9.08
N ALA A 63 8.99 20.28 -9.33
CA ALA A 63 10.45 20.30 -9.34
C ALA A 63 11.06 20.04 -7.96
N HIS A 64 10.32 20.33 -6.88
CA HIS A 64 10.79 20.17 -5.50
C HIS A 64 10.23 18.92 -4.80
N THR A 65 9.51 18.04 -5.49
CA THR A 65 9.11 16.74 -4.91
C THR A 65 10.29 15.91 -4.35
N PRO A 66 11.52 15.95 -4.91
CA PRO A 66 12.64 15.18 -4.37
C PRO A 66 13.11 15.60 -2.97
N PHE A 67 12.62 16.71 -2.41
CA PHE A 67 12.95 17.14 -1.05
C PHE A 67 12.11 16.44 0.02
N GLN A 68 10.84 16.12 -0.26
CA GLN A 68 9.90 15.73 0.78
C GLN A 68 10.25 14.38 1.43
N LEU A 69 10.55 13.36 0.61
CA LEU A 69 10.88 12.03 1.12
C LEU A 69 12.19 12.00 1.93
N PRO A 70 13.34 12.49 1.41
CA PRO A 70 14.59 12.49 2.17
C PRO A 70 14.53 13.35 3.43
N LEU A 71 13.89 14.53 3.39
CA LEU A 71 13.79 15.37 4.57
C LEU A 71 12.87 14.75 5.63
N ALA A 72 11.76 14.12 5.24
CA ALA A 72 10.95 13.36 6.20
C ALA A 72 11.73 12.17 6.80
N LEU A 73 12.56 11.49 6.00
CA LEU A 73 13.40 10.40 6.48
C LEU A 73 14.38 10.89 7.57
N ILE A 74 15.01 12.06 7.40
CA ILE A 74 15.87 12.66 8.44
C ILE A 74 15.11 12.86 9.75
N GLY A 75 13.85 13.32 9.70
CA GLY A 75 13.03 13.49 10.90
C GLY A 75 12.73 12.17 11.63
N VAL A 76 12.63 11.06 10.90
CA VAL A 76 12.52 9.70 11.46
C VAL A 76 13.86 9.24 12.04
N GLU A 77 14.96 9.35 11.28
CA GLU A 77 16.29 8.86 11.67
C GLU A 77 16.85 9.60 12.89
N THR A 78 16.57 10.90 13.01
CA THR A 78 16.98 11.71 14.17
C THR A 78 16.09 11.49 15.40
N GLY A 79 14.98 10.75 15.27
CA GLY A 79 14.00 10.57 16.35
C GLY A 79 13.22 11.84 16.69
N LEU A 80 13.32 12.91 15.89
CA LEU A 80 12.63 14.16 16.15
C LEU A 80 11.12 13.99 16.21
N PHE A 81 10.55 13.23 15.26
CA PHE A 81 9.11 12.98 15.24
C PHE A 81 8.65 12.15 16.44
N ASP A 82 9.51 11.27 16.97
CA ASP A 82 9.23 10.50 18.18
C ASP A 82 9.23 11.37 19.42
N VAL A 83 10.22 12.25 19.55
CA VAL A 83 10.27 13.22 20.64
C VAL A 83 9.01 14.08 20.64
N LEU A 84 8.62 14.62 19.48
CA LEU A 84 7.41 15.44 19.34
C LEU A 84 6.13 14.66 19.64
N SER A 85 6.01 13.44 19.14
CA SER A 85 4.83 12.59 19.37
C SER A 85 4.70 12.19 20.84
N GLY A 86 5.83 12.01 21.52
CA GLY A 86 5.90 11.72 22.95
C GLY A 86 5.45 12.87 23.87
N LEU A 87 5.33 14.09 23.36
CA LEU A 87 4.84 15.25 24.14
C LEU A 87 3.33 15.20 24.43
N LYS A 88 2.57 14.29 23.80
CA LYS A 88 1.13 14.08 24.05
C LYS A 88 0.31 15.37 24.00
N GLY A 89 0.51 16.17 22.95
CA GLY A 89 -0.19 17.44 22.72
C GLY A 89 0.50 18.67 23.30
N ALA A 90 1.49 18.50 24.19
CA ALA A 90 2.34 19.59 24.64
C ALA A 90 3.32 20.06 23.53
N VAL A 91 4.04 21.14 23.81
CA VAL A 91 5.04 21.74 22.92
C VAL A 91 6.42 21.70 23.55
N ALA A 92 7.46 21.80 22.72
CA ALA A 92 8.85 21.95 23.12
C ALA A 92 9.53 23.04 22.31
N THR A 93 10.55 23.66 22.88
CA THR A 93 11.38 24.69 22.24
C THR A 93 12.41 24.10 21.29
N HIS A 94 12.93 24.92 20.38
CA HIS A 94 14.03 24.54 19.51
C HIS A 94 15.24 24.01 20.30
N ALA A 95 15.57 24.64 21.43
CA ALA A 95 16.69 24.25 22.28
C ALA A 95 16.48 22.86 22.93
N GLU A 96 15.29 22.62 23.49
CA GLU A 96 14.95 21.32 24.10
C GLU A 96 14.94 20.19 23.06
N LEU A 97 14.46 20.46 21.85
CA LEU A 97 14.46 19.48 20.76
C LEU A 97 15.89 19.17 20.30
N ALA A 98 16.77 20.17 20.21
CA ALA A 98 18.18 19.96 19.88
C ALA A 98 18.87 19.09 20.94
N GLU A 99 18.64 19.37 22.22
CA GLU A 99 19.18 18.57 23.33
C GLU A 99 18.69 17.12 23.27
N LYS A 100 17.38 16.90 23.09
CA LYS A 100 16.78 15.55 23.11
C LYS A 100 17.16 14.70 21.90
N THR A 101 17.36 15.31 20.74
CA THR A 101 17.67 14.59 19.49
C THR A 101 19.16 14.52 19.20
N GLY A 102 19.98 15.38 19.83
CA GLY A 102 21.40 15.54 19.51
C GLY A 102 21.67 16.19 18.15
N VAL A 103 20.64 16.70 17.47
CA VAL A 103 20.78 17.39 16.18
C VAL A 103 21.37 18.78 16.42
N ASP A 104 22.34 19.17 15.59
CA ASP A 104 22.92 20.52 15.62
C ASP A 104 21.81 21.60 15.61
N PRO A 105 21.84 22.57 16.53
CA PRO A 105 20.78 23.57 16.64
C PRO A 105 20.54 24.35 15.34
N ALA A 106 21.58 24.71 14.58
CA ALA A 106 21.39 25.46 13.34
C ALA A 106 20.73 24.60 12.25
N LEU A 107 21.12 23.33 12.15
CA LEU A 107 20.46 22.36 11.27
C LEU A 107 19.00 22.12 11.68
N LEU A 108 18.76 21.86 12.97
CA LEU A 108 17.40 21.60 13.48
C LEU A 108 16.47 22.77 13.20
N LYS A 109 16.95 24.02 13.32
CA LYS A 109 16.16 25.21 13.00
C LYS A 109 15.72 25.24 11.53
N ARG A 110 16.59 24.78 10.61
CA ARG A 110 16.26 24.68 9.18
C ARG A 110 15.23 23.56 8.93
N LEU A 111 15.40 22.42 9.59
CA LEU A 111 14.49 21.29 9.49
C LEU A 111 13.11 21.64 10.04
N LEU A 112 13.02 22.26 11.22
CA LEU A 112 11.74 22.68 11.81
C LEU A 112 10.97 23.67 10.93
N ARG A 113 11.67 24.64 10.31
CA ARG A 113 11.06 25.55 9.32
C ARG A 113 10.48 24.78 8.12
N TYR A 114 11.23 23.81 7.60
CA TYR A 114 10.75 22.97 6.51
C TYR A 114 9.53 22.15 6.95
N TYR A 115 9.64 21.42 8.07
CA TYR A 115 8.56 20.57 8.57
C TYR A 115 7.29 21.36 8.88
N GLN A 116 7.40 22.55 9.48
CA GLN A 116 6.26 23.43 9.70
C GLN A 116 5.63 23.89 8.39
N SER A 117 6.44 24.31 7.40
CA SER A 117 5.91 24.79 6.12
C SER A 117 5.18 23.72 5.30
N PHE A 118 5.51 22.44 5.52
CA PHE A 118 4.83 21.28 4.92
C PHE A 118 3.75 20.68 5.83
N GLY A 119 3.45 21.31 6.97
CA GLY A 119 2.46 20.83 7.94
C GLY A 119 2.84 19.52 8.64
N ILE A 120 4.10 19.09 8.57
CA ILE A 120 4.59 17.84 9.20
C ILE A 120 4.62 17.97 10.73
N VAL A 121 4.80 19.19 11.25
CA VAL A 121 4.78 19.51 12.68
C VAL A 121 3.90 20.73 12.94
N ARG A 122 3.39 20.87 14.17
CA ARG A 122 2.65 22.05 14.62
C ARG A 122 3.61 23.08 15.22
N GLN A 123 3.38 24.38 14.96
CA GLN A 123 4.09 25.48 15.59
C GLN A 123 3.10 26.55 16.09
N PRO A 124 2.57 26.45 17.33
CA PRO A 124 1.61 27.42 17.86
C PRO A 124 2.24 28.76 18.31
N GLY A 125 3.56 28.82 18.48
CA GLY A 125 4.29 30.03 18.90
C GLY A 125 5.66 30.14 18.25
N ASP A 126 6.32 31.29 18.40
CA ASP A 126 7.59 31.61 17.72
C ASP A 126 8.69 30.56 17.91
N ASP A 127 8.74 29.93 19.07
CA ASP A 127 9.67 28.86 19.41
C ASP A 127 8.99 27.69 20.13
N GLU A 128 7.77 27.34 19.72
CA GLU A 128 7.01 26.23 20.29
C GLU A 128 6.66 25.23 19.20
N TYR A 129 7.04 23.96 19.36
CA TYR A 129 6.78 22.91 18.37
C TYR A 129 6.11 21.70 19.01
N GLY A 130 5.14 21.11 18.32
CA GLY A 130 4.42 19.91 18.78
C GLY A 130 4.06 18.97 17.64
N ALA A 131 3.65 17.75 17.99
CA ALA A 131 3.13 16.79 17.03
C ALA A 131 1.73 17.18 16.53
N ASN A 132 1.42 16.77 15.30
CA ASN A 132 0.07 16.73 14.74
C ASN A 132 -0.21 15.34 14.14
N ASN A 133 -1.35 15.16 13.48
CA ASN A 133 -1.72 13.90 12.83
C ASN A 133 -0.69 13.40 11.80
N ILE A 134 -0.02 14.29 11.06
CA ILE A 134 1.04 13.92 10.13
C ILE A 134 2.27 13.42 10.88
N THR A 135 2.70 14.11 11.95
CA THR A 135 3.79 13.64 12.81
C THR A 135 3.49 12.23 13.36
N GLN A 136 2.26 12.03 13.86
CA GLN A 136 1.80 10.74 14.41
C GLN A 136 1.79 9.64 13.35
N ALA A 137 1.35 9.96 12.12
CA ALA A 137 1.38 9.01 11.01
C ALA A 137 2.82 8.59 10.65
N LEU A 138 3.78 9.51 10.71
CA LEU A 138 5.20 9.22 10.40
C LEU A 138 5.89 8.35 11.45
N VAL A 139 5.43 8.35 12.71
CA VAL A 139 5.96 7.48 13.78
C VAL A 139 5.23 6.14 13.89
N SER A 140 4.13 5.94 13.17
CA SER A 140 3.46 4.63 13.07
C SER A 140 4.41 3.58 12.46
N LEU A 141 4.09 2.29 12.64
CA LEU A 141 4.86 1.20 12.02
C LEU A 141 4.93 1.39 10.49
N GLY A 142 3.81 1.75 9.86
CA GLY A 142 3.74 2.05 8.44
C GLY A 142 4.64 3.21 8.06
N GLY A 143 4.54 4.35 8.76
CA GLY A 143 5.35 5.55 8.48
C GLY A 143 6.86 5.33 8.63
N ARG A 144 7.28 4.76 9.76
CA ARG A 144 8.70 4.47 10.07
C ARG A 144 9.32 3.49 9.09
N SER A 145 8.52 2.61 8.51
CA SER A 145 9.00 1.58 7.60
C SER A 145 8.94 2.04 6.14
N ALA A 146 7.90 2.79 5.78
CA ALA A 146 7.67 3.31 4.43
C ALA A 146 8.81 4.20 3.96
N LEU A 147 9.16 5.24 4.72
CA LEU A 147 10.14 6.23 4.28
C LEU A 147 11.51 5.61 3.96
N PRO A 148 12.15 4.84 4.86
CA PRO A 148 13.42 4.20 4.54
C PRO A 148 13.29 3.16 3.44
N PHE A 149 12.19 2.40 3.37
CA PHE A 149 11.97 1.42 2.30
C PHE A 149 11.86 2.09 0.92
N ILE A 150 10.95 3.06 0.78
CA ILE A 150 10.74 3.79 -0.48
C ILE A 150 12.01 4.54 -0.88
N HIS A 151 12.69 5.21 0.07
CA HIS A 151 13.93 5.92 -0.22
C HIS A 151 15.06 4.99 -0.69
N SER A 152 15.27 3.87 0.00
CA SER A 152 16.37 2.95 -0.31
C SER A 152 16.09 2.04 -1.50
N THR A 153 14.82 1.76 -1.82
CA THR A 153 14.43 0.70 -2.75
C THR A 153 13.68 1.23 -3.97
N ILE A 154 12.59 1.96 -3.79
CA ILE A 154 11.72 2.36 -4.91
C ILE A 154 12.22 3.63 -5.61
N ALA A 155 12.64 4.64 -4.84
CA ALA A 155 13.06 5.94 -5.38
C ALA A 155 14.22 5.85 -6.39
N PRO A 156 15.27 5.02 -6.21
CA PRO A 156 16.34 4.88 -7.21
C PRO A 156 15.82 4.41 -8.58
N ALA A 157 14.93 3.41 -8.61
CA ALA A 157 14.33 2.90 -9.85
C ALA A 157 13.46 3.97 -10.54
N ILE A 158 12.62 4.68 -9.78
CA ILE A 158 11.76 5.75 -10.31
C ILE A 158 12.59 6.92 -10.84
N ASN A 159 13.68 7.29 -10.16
CA ASN A 159 14.56 8.37 -10.60
C ASN A 159 15.36 8.02 -11.86
N ALA A 160 15.69 6.74 -12.08
CA ALA A 160 16.35 6.27 -13.29
C ALA A 160 15.41 6.22 -14.51
N MET A 161 14.10 6.10 -14.29
CA MET A 161 13.10 5.85 -15.32
C MET A 161 13.09 6.86 -16.49
N PRO A 162 13.24 8.19 -16.32
CA PRO A 162 13.28 9.11 -17.46
C PRO A 162 14.45 8.87 -18.41
N GLN A 163 15.62 8.49 -17.88
CA GLN A 163 16.77 8.13 -18.69
C GLN A 163 16.56 6.76 -19.34
N PHE A 164 16.18 5.76 -18.55
CA PHE A 164 15.90 4.40 -19.02
C PHE A 164 14.91 4.41 -20.20
N LEU A 165 13.76 5.07 -20.06
CA LEU A 165 12.74 5.11 -21.10
C LEU A 165 13.24 5.81 -22.36
N ARG A 166 14.06 6.86 -22.24
CA ARG A 166 14.65 7.53 -23.41
C ARG A 166 15.58 6.59 -24.18
N GLU A 167 16.45 5.87 -23.47
CA GLU A 167 17.39 4.89 -24.06
C GLU A 167 16.65 3.72 -24.72
N ASN A 168 15.49 3.34 -24.16
CA ASN A 168 14.63 2.27 -24.66
C ASN A 168 13.49 2.76 -25.57
N LYS A 169 13.58 3.99 -26.10
CA LYS A 169 12.61 4.57 -27.05
C LYS A 169 11.15 4.52 -26.56
N TYR A 170 10.95 4.65 -25.25
CA TYR A 170 9.66 4.61 -24.57
C TYR A 170 8.88 3.31 -24.81
N ALA A 171 9.60 2.19 -25.00
CA ALA A 171 9.00 0.85 -25.02
C ALA A 171 8.48 0.46 -23.63
N ASN A 172 7.49 -0.45 -23.61
CA ASN A 172 6.95 -0.97 -22.36
C ASN A 172 7.98 -1.82 -21.60
N MET A 173 7.88 -1.85 -20.27
CA MET A 173 8.79 -2.56 -19.36
C MET A 173 8.33 -4.01 -19.17
N THR A 174 8.76 -4.91 -20.05
CA THR A 174 8.28 -6.30 -20.06
C THR A 174 9.35 -7.35 -19.75
N ASP A 175 10.63 -6.94 -19.69
CA ASP A 175 11.74 -7.84 -19.39
C ASP A 175 12.25 -7.60 -17.97
N PRO A 176 12.05 -8.52 -17.01
CA PRO A 176 12.51 -8.35 -15.63
C PRO A 176 14.04 -8.28 -15.50
N ALA A 177 14.81 -8.65 -16.53
CA ALA A 177 16.26 -8.46 -16.58
C ALA A 177 16.68 -7.08 -17.11
N HIS A 178 15.74 -6.29 -17.66
CA HIS A 178 16.02 -5.00 -18.28
C HIS A 178 14.89 -3.98 -17.98
N ILE A 179 14.98 -3.37 -16.81
CA ILE A 179 14.01 -2.41 -16.24
C ILE A 179 14.73 -1.30 -15.45
N PRO A 180 14.06 -0.16 -15.18
CA PRO A 180 14.64 0.95 -14.41
C PRO A 180 15.27 0.56 -13.07
N TRP A 181 14.77 -0.49 -12.42
CA TRP A 181 15.37 -1.08 -11.22
C TRP A 181 16.87 -1.31 -11.35
N HIS A 182 17.31 -2.03 -12.38
CA HIS A 182 18.71 -2.41 -12.57
C HIS A 182 19.60 -1.18 -12.77
N GLN A 183 19.10 -0.19 -13.53
CA GLN A 183 19.81 1.07 -13.76
C GLN A 183 19.86 1.96 -12.50
N GLY A 184 18.77 2.03 -11.74
CA GLY A 184 18.69 2.87 -10.54
C GLY A 184 19.51 2.33 -9.37
N HIS A 185 19.68 1.01 -9.29
CA HIS A 185 20.43 0.33 -8.23
C HIS A 185 21.84 -0.10 -8.62
N ASP A 186 22.21 0.07 -9.89
CA ASP A 186 23.46 -0.45 -10.46
C ASP A 186 23.66 -1.93 -10.09
N THR A 187 22.67 -2.75 -10.42
CA THR A 187 22.63 -4.17 -10.06
C THR A 187 21.98 -5.01 -11.14
N THR A 188 22.28 -6.31 -11.15
CA THR A 188 21.56 -7.31 -11.94
C THR A 188 20.64 -8.18 -11.06
N ASP A 189 20.70 -7.99 -9.73
CA ASP A 189 19.90 -8.78 -8.81
C ASP A 189 18.43 -8.34 -8.87
N PRO A 190 17.47 -9.27 -8.99
CA PRO A 190 16.06 -8.95 -8.84
C PRO A 190 15.75 -8.34 -7.47
N ILE A 191 14.75 -7.45 -7.42
CA ILE A 191 14.37 -6.70 -6.22
C ILE A 191 14.27 -7.54 -4.94
N PHE A 192 13.57 -8.67 -4.97
CA PHE A 192 13.36 -9.50 -3.78
C PHE A 192 14.65 -10.17 -3.29
N LYS A 193 15.57 -10.51 -4.20
CA LYS A 193 16.91 -10.98 -3.83
C LYS A 193 17.70 -9.85 -3.20
N TRP A 194 17.72 -8.69 -3.84
CA TRP A 194 18.44 -7.50 -3.36
C TRP A 194 17.99 -7.05 -1.96
N ILE A 195 16.68 -7.05 -1.70
CA ILE A 195 16.08 -6.78 -0.39
C ILE A 195 16.49 -7.85 0.62
N SER A 196 16.38 -9.14 0.26
CA SER A 196 16.67 -10.26 1.16
C SER A 196 18.12 -10.33 1.62
N ASP A 197 19.05 -9.79 0.83
CA ASP A 197 20.48 -9.75 1.14
C ASP A 197 20.87 -8.52 1.99
N ARG A 198 19.92 -7.63 2.29
CA ARG A 198 20.12 -6.38 3.04
C ARG A 198 19.21 -6.34 4.27
N PRO A 199 19.70 -6.73 5.48
CA PRO A 199 18.86 -6.87 6.67
C PRO A 199 18.05 -5.62 7.05
N GLU A 200 18.64 -4.43 6.99
CA GLU A 200 17.94 -3.18 7.32
C GLU A 200 16.83 -2.85 6.31
N VAL A 201 17.09 -3.05 5.02
CA VAL A 201 16.07 -2.89 3.96
C VAL A 201 14.96 -3.91 4.15
N LEU A 202 15.30 -5.18 4.42
CA LEU A 202 14.33 -6.24 4.68
C LEU A 202 13.43 -5.91 5.86
N LYS A 203 14.00 -5.34 6.94
CA LYS A 203 13.23 -4.89 8.11
C LYS A 203 12.24 -3.79 7.74
N SER A 204 12.67 -2.77 7.00
CA SER A 204 11.77 -1.71 6.51
C SER A 204 10.72 -2.25 5.53
N PHE A 205 11.07 -3.17 4.65
CA PHE A 205 10.12 -3.84 3.75
C PHE A 205 9.05 -4.60 4.55
N MET A 206 9.45 -5.41 5.52
CA MET A 206 8.51 -6.17 6.37
C MET A 206 7.59 -5.25 7.17
N GLY A 207 8.12 -4.20 7.79
CA GLY A 207 7.32 -3.23 8.52
C GLY A 207 6.35 -2.45 7.61
N TRP A 208 6.79 -2.12 6.39
CA TRP A 208 5.93 -1.49 5.38
C TRP A 208 4.79 -2.43 4.98
N MET A 209 5.09 -3.69 4.65
CA MET A 209 4.08 -4.70 4.29
C MET A 209 3.05 -4.92 5.40
N ALA A 210 3.48 -4.86 6.67
CA ALA A 210 2.59 -4.97 7.83
C ALA A 210 1.72 -3.73 8.05
N GLY A 211 2.25 -2.52 7.79
CA GLY A 211 1.58 -1.26 8.13
C GLY A 211 0.86 -0.54 6.98
N GLN A 212 1.18 -0.84 5.71
CA GLN A 212 0.73 -0.05 4.55
C GLN A 212 -0.79 0.02 4.35
N ARG A 213 -1.54 -0.90 4.96
CA ARG A 213 -3.00 -0.99 4.85
C ARG A 213 -3.71 -0.93 6.20
N ASP A 214 -3.01 -0.45 7.24
CA ASP A 214 -3.61 -0.21 8.54
C ASP A 214 -4.78 0.78 8.42
N GLY A 215 -5.90 0.47 9.08
CA GLY A 215 -7.13 1.23 9.02
C GLY A 215 -7.95 1.16 7.71
N LEU A 216 -7.48 0.43 6.68
CA LEU A 216 -8.26 0.24 5.44
C LEU A 216 -9.20 -0.98 5.53
N PRO A 217 -10.35 -0.97 4.80
CA PRO A 217 -11.16 -2.16 4.63
C PRO A 217 -10.36 -3.33 4.02
N THR A 218 -10.79 -4.56 4.30
CA THR A 218 -10.19 -5.78 3.76
C THR A 218 -11.21 -6.56 2.94
N PHE A 219 -10.80 -7.65 2.27
CA PHE A 219 -11.74 -8.51 1.56
C PHE A 219 -12.85 -9.09 2.48
N LEU A 220 -12.54 -9.28 3.77
CA LEU A 220 -13.51 -9.71 4.79
C LEU A 220 -14.55 -8.64 5.15
N SER A 221 -14.36 -7.39 4.69
CA SER A 221 -15.34 -6.32 4.83
C SER A 221 -16.47 -6.41 3.80
N VAL A 222 -16.28 -7.14 2.70
CA VAL A 222 -17.24 -7.23 1.58
C VAL A 222 -17.76 -8.63 1.32
N VAL A 223 -17.17 -9.65 1.95
CA VAL A 223 -17.58 -11.04 1.83
C VAL A 223 -17.80 -11.66 3.20
N ASP A 224 -18.93 -12.35 3.36
CA ASP A 224 -19.19 -13.20 4.51
C ASP A 224 -18.53 -14.58 4.29
N PHE A 225 -17.22 -14.64 4.56
CA PHE A 225 -16.37 -15.77 4.19
C PHE A 225 -16.88 -17.11 4.72
N GLU A 226 -17.29 -17.16 5.98
CA GLU A 226 -17.81 -18.38 6.60
C GLU A 226 -19.07 -18.86 5.87
N LYS A 227 -20.06 -17.97 5.73
CA LYS A 227 -21.32 -18.31 5.08
C LYS A 227 -21.15 -18.76 3.63
N GLU A 228 -20.26 -18.13 2.88
CA GLU A 228 -20.06 -18.42 1.46
C GLU A 228 -19.23 -19.68 1.21
N PHE A 229 -18.17 -19.91 1.99
CA PHE A 229 -17.15 -20.90 1.63
C PHE A 229 -17.05 -22.10 2.58
N THR A 230 -17.70 -22.11 3.75
CA THR A 230 -17.56 -23.25 4.69
C THR A 230 -18.75 -24.20 4.72
N ARG A 231 -19.76 -24.01 3.86
CA ARG A 231 -20.91 -24.91 3.79
C ARG A 231 -20.46 -26.36 3.56
N GLY A 232 -20.83 -27.23 4.50
CA GLY A 232 -20.48 -28.66 4.48
C GLY A 232 -19.00 -28.96 4.73
N ALA A 233 -18.19 -27.97 5.12
CA ALA A 233 -16.79 -28.18 5.47
C ALA A 233 -16.69 -29.00 6.76
N THR A 234 -15.68 -29.88 6.79
CA THR A 234 -15.28 -30.64 7.98
C THR A 234 -13.94 -30.13 8.49
N GLY A 235 -13.52 -30.57 9.67
CA GLY A 235 -12.21 -30.20 10.23
C GLY A 235 -11.00 -30.53 9.34
N SER A 236 -11.12 -31.48 8.39
CA SER A 236 -10.07 -31.83 7.43
C SER A 236 -10.13 -31.06 6.11
N THR A 237 -11.21 -30.30 5.87
CA THR A 237 -11.41 -29.54 4.63
C THR A 237 -10.51 -28.30 4.62
N PRO A 238 -9.66 -28.08 3.61
CA PRO A 238 -8.96 -26.81 3.44
C PRO A 238 -9.97 -25.73 3.05
N VAL A 239 -10.29 -24.82 3.97
CA VAL A 239 -11.27 -23.75 3.72
C VAL A 239 -10.62 -22.50 3.17
N PHE A 240 -9.37 -22.23 3.55
CA PHE A 240 -8.61 -21.08 3.08
C PHE A 240 -7.15 -21.50 2.84
N VAL A 241 -6.70 -21.36 1.59
CA VAL A 241 -5.30 -21.58 1.21
C VAL A 241 -4.74 -20.24 0.72
N ASP A 242 -3.88 -19.61 1.52
CA ASP A 242 -3.24 -18.32 1.23
C ASP A 242 -1.95 -18.55 0.44
N ILE A 243 -2.01 -18.37 -0.87
CA ILE A 243 -0.91 -18.67 -1.80
C ILE A 243 -0.05 -17.42 -1.97
N GLY A 244 1.25 -17.53 -1.65
CA GLY A 244 2.13 -16.35 -1.58
C GLY A 244 1.79 -15.45 -0.39
N GLY A 245 1.25 -16.03 0.69
CA GLY A 245 0.72 -15.28 1.83
C GLY A 245 1.77 -14.62 2.72
N SER A 246 3.07 -14.78 2.41
CA SER A 246 4.18 -14.18 3.13
C SER A 246 4.15 -14.52 4.63
N MET A 247 3.99 -13.52 5.51
CA MET A 247 3.90 -13.72 6.97
C MET A 247 2.53 -14.22 7.46
N GLY A 248 1.56 -14.44 6.56
CA GLY A 248 0.26 -15.02 6.86
C GLY A 248 -0.76 -14.07 7.49
N HIS A 249 -0.64 -12.77 7.22
CA HIS A 249 -1.58 -11.76 7.73
C HIS A 249 -3.04 -12.07 7.36
N GLN A 250 -3.31 -12.64 6.18
CA GLN A 250 -4.68 -12.95 5.76
C GLN A 250 -5.21 -14.20 6.44
N CYS A 251 -4.38 -15.23 6.62
CA CYS A 251 -4.73 -16.37 7.48
C CYS A 251 -5.10 -15.92 8.90
N ILE A 252 -4.31 -15.03 9.50
CA ILE A 252 -4.58 -14.47 10.84
C ILE A 252 -5.90 -13.70 10.84
N ALA A 253 -6.13 -12.83 9.86
CA ALA A 253 -7.36 -12.05 9.75
C ALA A 253 -8.60 -12.95 9.64
N VAL A 254 -8.53 -14.04 8.86
CA VAL A 254 -9.61 -15.03 8.75
C VAL A 254 -9.88 -15.70 10.11
N ARG A 255 -8.83 -16.19 10.80
CA ARG A 255 -8.99 -16.83 12.11
C ARG A 255 -9.50 -15.88 13.19
N GLN A 256 -9.06 -14.63 13.19
CA GLN A 256 -9.52 -13.61 14.15
C GLN A 256 -10.98 -13.21 13.88
N ARG A 257 -11.37 -13.07 12.61
CA ARG A 257 -12.74 -12.71 12.23
C ARG A 257 -13.73 -13.84 12.48
N TYR A 258 -13.29 -15.09 12.36
CA TYR A 258 -14.08 -16.30 12.53
C TYR A 258 -13.34 -17.30 13.46
N PRO A 259 -13.36 -17.10 14.79
CA PRO A 259 -12.64 -17.96 15.73
C PRO A 259 -13.11 -19.43 15.70
N ASP A 260 -14.39 -19.65 15.44
CA ASP A 260 -15.02 -20.98 15.40
C ASP A 260 -15.05 -21.60 13.98
N LEU A 261 -14.30 -21.02 13.04
CA LEU A 261 -14.29 -21.46 11.63
C LEU A 261 -13.87 -22.92 11.51
N THR A 262 -14.81 -23.76 11.06
CA THR A 262 -14.54 -25.17 10.79
C THR A 262 -13.69 -25.32 9.54
N GLY A 263 -12.61 -26.10 9.65
CA GLY A 263 -11.71 -26.42 8.55
C GLY A 263 -10.29 -25.85 8.73
N ARG A 264 -9.45 -26.17 7.76
CA ARG A 264 -8.02 -25.86 7.76
C ARG A 264 -7.77 -24.53 7.06
N VAL A 265 -6.99 -23.69 7.71
CA VAL A 265 -6.43 -22.45 7.16
C VAL A 265 -4.95 -22.73 6.93
N VAL A 266 -4.51 -22.63 5.67
CA VAL A 266 -3.16 -23.03 5.25
C VAL A 266 -2.46 -21.85 4.58
N LEU A 267 -1.31 -21.47 5.12
CA LEU A 267 -0.37 -20.53 4.51
C LEU A 267 0.59 -21.27 3.59
N GLN A 268 0.72 -20.80 2.35
CA GLN A 268 1.67 -21.27 1.36
C GLN A 268 2.62 -20.17 0.93
N ASP A 269 3.92 -20.46 0.98
CA ASP A 269 4.99 -19.59 0.48
C ASP A 269 6.25 -20.42 0.21
N LEU A 270 7.31 -19.80 -0.30
CA LEU A 270 8.59 -20.47 -0.53
C LEU A 270 9.18 -21.03 0.78
N PRO A 271 9.98 -22.13 0.74
CA PRO A 271 10.54 -22.76 1.92
C PRO A 271 11.23 -21.79 2.89
N ARG A 272 12.06 -20.88 2.37
CA ARG A 272 12.78 -19.87 3.17
C ARG A 272 11.82 -18.92 3.91
N THR A 273 10.69 -18.56 3.31
CA THR A 273 9.68 -17.71 3.97
C THR A 273 8.96 -18.49 5.06
N ILE A 274 8.58 -19.74 4.80
CA ILE A 274 7.93 -20.60 5.79
C ILE A 274 8.84 -20.86 7.00
N GLU A 275 10.15 -21.04 6.80
CA GLU A 275 11.12 -21.14 7.89
C GLU A 275 11.13 -19.88 8.77
N LYS A 276 11.07 -18.68 8.17
CA LYS A 276 10.98 -17.42 8.92
C LYS A 276 9.69 -17.32 9.74
N VAL A 277 8.55 -17.68 9.15
CA VAL A 277 7.25 -17.69 9.86
C VAL A 277 7.29 -18.66 11.04
N LYS A 278 7.89 -19.85 10.88
CA LYS A 278 8.05 -20.80 11.99
C LYS A 278 8.98 -20.29 13.09
N ALA A 279 10.06 -19.60 12.71
CA ALA A 279 11.04 -19.07 13.66
C ALA A 279 10.51 -17.87 14.47
N SER A 280 9.65 -17.05 13.85
CA SER A 280 9.06 -15.86 14.47
C SER A 280 7.63 -15.65 13.95
N PRO A 281 6.65 -16.44 14.46
CA PRO A 281 5.26 -16.29 14.06
C PRO A 281 4.71 -14.96 14.57
N LEU A 282 3.85 -14.35 13.76
CA LEU A 282 3.11 -13.17 14.18
C LEU A 282 2.08 -13.52 15.27
N LEU A 283 1.65 -12.52 16.04
CA LEU A 283 0.59 -12.70 17.02
C LEU A 283 -0.71 -13.15 16.34
N GLY A 284 -1.37 -14.18 16.89
CA GLY A 284 -2.63 -14.71 16.36
C GLY A 284 -2.45 -15.77 15.26
N PHE A 285 -1.24 -16.30 15.07
CA PHE A 285 -0.96 -17.36 14.09
C PHE A 285 -1.48 -18.76 14.53
N ASP A 286 -2.12 -18.86 15.70
CA ASP A 286 -2.65 -20.11 16.24
C ASP A 286 -3.70 -20.76 15.31
N GLY A 287 -3.60 -22.07 15.10
CA GLY A 287 -4.54 -22.82 14.24
C GLY A 287 -4.37 -22.58 12.74
N ILE A 288 -3.22 -22.04 12.32
CA ILE A 288 -2.83 -21.86 10.92
C ILE A 288 -1.74 -22.88 10.56
N GLU A 289 -1.99 -23.67 9.52
CA GLU A 289 -1.01 -24.61 8.98
C GLU A 289 -0.06 -23.88 8.03
N VAL A 290 1.21 -24.29 8.01
CA VAL A 290 2.22 -23.74 7.09
C VAL A 290 2.71 -24.82 6.15
N MET A 291 2.72 -24.52 4.85
CA MET A 291 3.07 -25.48 3.81
C MET A 291 3.99 -24.84 2.77
N PRO A 292 5.27 -25.23 2.68
CA PRO A 292 6.16 -24.76 1.62
C PRO A 292 5.59 -25.11 0.24
N HIS A 293 5.47 -24.12 -0.64
CA HIS A 293 4.98 -24.31 -1.99
C HIS A 293 5.48 -23.21 -2.93
N ASP A 294 5.89 -23.63 -4.12
CA ASP A 294 6.13 -22.74 -5.26
C ASP A 294 4.89 -22.79 -6.17
N PHE A 295 4.20 -21.66 -6.31
CA PHE A 295 2.97 -21.56 -7.12
C PHE A 295 3.21 -21.75 -8.64
N PHE A 296 4.47 -21.81 -9.09
CA PHE A 296 4.81 -22.24 -10.45
C PHE A 296 4.81 -23.76 -10.62
N THR A 297 4.53 -24.51 -9.54
CA THR A 297 4.31 -25.96 -9.56
C THR A 297 2.82 -26.29 -9.32
N PRO A 298 2.32 -27.47 -9.72
CA PRO A 298 0.93 -27.86 -9.50
C PRO A 298 0.50 -27.75 -8.04
N GLN A 299 -0.68 -27.16 -7.78
CA GLN A 299 -1.20 -26.96 -6.43
C GLN A 299 -1.44 -28.32 -5.73
N PRO A 300 -0.76 -28.62 -4.61
CA PRO A 300 -0.85 -29.94 -3.97
C PRO A 300 -2.13 -30.14 -3.15
N LEU A 301 -2.73 -29.07 -2.59
CA LEU A 301 -3.96 -29.20 -1.82
C LEU A 301 -5.17 -29.27 -2.75
N GLN A 302 -5.78 -30.44 -2.85
CA GLN A 302 -6.96 -30.68 -3.68
C GLN A 302 -8.24 -30.26 -2.95
N GLY A 303 -9.20 -29.72 -3.70
CA GLY A 303 -10.56 -29.44 -3.24
C GLY A 303 -10.67 -28.41 -2.13
N ALA A 304 -9.72 -27.47 -2.03
CA ALA A 304 -9.85 -26.35 -1.11
C ALA A 304 -11.08 -25.50 -1.50
N ARG A 305 -11.76 -24.93 -0.50
CA ARG A 305 -12.89 -24.02 -0.75
C ARG A 305 -12.42 -22.74 -1.41
N VAL A 306 -11.33 -22.17 -0.90
CA VAL A 306 -10.72 -20.96 -1.42
C VAL A 306 -9.22 -21.16 -1.62
N TYR A 307 -8.76 -20.90 -2.84
CA TYR A 307 -7.37 -20.60 -3.16
C TYR A 307 -7.24 -19.09 -3.31
N TYR A 308 -6.58 -18.44 -2.36
CA TYR A 308 -6.51 -16.99 -2.25
C TYR A 308 -5.13 -16.49 -2.67
N LEU A 309 -5.10 -15.45 -3.50
CA LEU A 309 -3.90 -14.78 -4.00
C LEU A 309 -4.09 -13.28 -3.80
N ARG A 310 -3.23 -12.63 -3.00
CA ARG A 310 -3.27 -11.18 -2.78
C ARG A 310 -1.94 -10.54 -3.08
N ASN A 311 -1.95 -9.50 -3.92
CA ASN A 311 -0.72 -8.81 -4.33
C ASN A 311 0.34 -9.82 -4.81
N VAL A 312 -0.10 -10.79 -5.62
CA VAL A 312 0.76 -11.82 -6.21
C VAL A 312 0.80 -11.61 -7.70
N LEU A 313 -0.35 -11.58 -8.37
CA LEU A 313 -0.40 -11.54 -9.83
C LEU A 313 0.05 -10.19 -10.39
N HIS A 314 0.02 -9.12 -9.59
CA HIS A 314 0.55 -7.82 -10.01
C HIS A 314 2.09 -7.76 -10.10
N ASP A 315 2.80 -8.73 -9.50
CA ASP A 315 4.26 -8.82 -9.55
C ASP A 315 4.77 -9.55 -10.80
N TRP A 316 3.86 -10.08 -11.63
CA TRP A 316 4.20 -10.97 -12.74
C TRP A 316 3.66 -10.49 -14.09
N PRO A 317 4.42 -10.72 -15.18
CA PRO A 317 3.89 -10.63 -16.53
C PRO A 317 2.75 -11.62 -16.77
N ASP A 318 1.86 -11.30 -17.71
CA ASP A 318 0.64 -12.06 -17.97
C ASP A 318 0.85 -13.56 -18.22
N GLU A 319 1.89 -13.95 -18.96
CA GLU A 319 2.20 -15.35 -19.24
C GLU A 319 2.47 -16.14 -17.95
N LYS A 320 3.13 -15.49 -16.99
CA LYS A 320 3.42 -16.08 -15.67
C LYS A 320 2.17 -16.14 -14.82
N CYS A 321 1.33 -15.10 -14.83
CA CYS A 321 0.02 -15.14 -14.14
C CYS A 321 -0.85 -16.29 -14.65
N VAL A 322 -0.91 -16.49 -15.98
CA VAL A 322 -1.65 -17.60 -16.59
C VAL A 322 -1.10 -18.95 -16.12
N ALA A 323 0.21 -19.12 -16.07
CA ALA A 323 0.83 -20.35 -15.57
C ALA A 323 0.48 -20.65 -14.11
N ILE A 324 0.52 -19.63 -13.23
CA ILE A 324 0.12 -19.74 -11.82
C ILE A 324 -1.32 -20.23 -11.70
N LEU A 325 -2.24 -19.58 -12.41
CA LEU A 325 -3.66 -19.95 -12.40
C LEU A 325 -3.90 -21.35 -12.98
N GLN A 326 -3.15 -21.74 -14.00
CA GLN A 326 -3.21 -23.09 -14.59
C GLN A 326 -2.68 -24.18 -13.66
N ASN A 327 -1.80 -23.87 -12.72
CA ASN A 327 -1.35 -24.80 -11.69
C ASN A 327 -2.37 -24.99 -10.55
N ILE A 328 -3.22 -23.98 -10.30
CA ILE A 328 -4.25 -24.04 -9.25
C ILE A 328 -5.52 -24.73 -9.78
N LYS A 329 -5.93 -24.41 -11.01
CA LYS A 329 -7.19 -24.88 -11.61
C LYS A 329 -7.43 -26.41 -11.49
N PRO A 330 -6.45 -27.30 -11.74
CA PRO A 330 -6.65 -28.75 -11.63
C PRO A 330 -6.99 -29.23 -10.21
N ALA A 331 -6.61 -28.47 -9.18
CA ALA A 331 -6.92 -28.81 -7.79
C ALA A 331 -8.35 -28.43 -7.38
N MET A 332 -9.07 -27.68 -8.22
CA MET A 332 -10.40 -27.18 -7.91
C MET A 332 -11.49 -28.25 -8.06
N THR A 333 -12.51 -28.14 -7.21
CA THR A 333 -13.80 -28.83 -7.35
C THR A 333 -14.89 -27.83 -7.71
N ALA A 334 -16.14 -28.28 -7.89
CA ALA A 334 -17.29 -27.39 -8.11
C ALA A 334 -17.53 -26.39 -6.96
N GLU A 335 -17.09 -26.74 -5.74
CA GLU A 335 -17.20 -25.92 -4.54
C GLU A 335 -15.97 -25.02 -4.31
N SER A 336 -14.93 -25.17 -5.13
CA SER A 336 -13.71 -24.38 -5.04
C SER A 336 -13.85 -23.05 -5.77
N ARG A 337 -13.24 -22.00 -5.22
CA ARG A 337 -13.03 -20.70 -5.88
C ARG A 337 -11.56 -20.32 -5.82
N ILE A 338 -11.10 -19.63 -6.86
CA ILE A 338 -9.88 -18.83 -6.76
C ILE A 338 -10.32 -17.40 -6.44
N LEU A 339 -9.81 -16.84 -5.36
CA LEU A 339 -10.05 -15.46 -4.98
C LEU A 339 -8.78 -14.66 -5.27
N ILE A 340 -8.88 -13.74 -6.23
CA ILE A 340 -7.81 -12.79 -6.55
C ILE A 340 -8.11 -11.48 -5.82
N ASP A 341 -7.23 -11.06 -4.93
CA ASP A 341 -7.33 -9.83 -4.18
C ASP A 341 -6.27 -8.84 -4.68
N GLU A 342 -6.67 -8.01 -5.65
CA GLU A 342 -5.78 -7.15 -6.43
C GLU A 342 -6.47 -5.84 -6.78
N MET A 343 -5.70 -4.86 -7.29
CA MET A 343 -6.27 -3.63 -7.83
C MET A 343 -6.94 -3.88 -9.18
N ILE A 344 -8.04 -3.17 -9.44
CA ILE A 344 -8.61 -3.04 -10.79
C ILE A 344 -8.60 -1.57 -11.17
N LEU A 345 -7.68 -1.21 -12.06
CA LEU A 345 -7.57 0.16 -12.55
C LEU A 345 -8.82 0.51 -13.39
N PRO A 346 -9.51 1.61 -13.08
CA PRO A 346 -10.61 2.06 -13.91
C PRO A 346 -10.08 2.73 -15.19
N GLU A 347 -10.74 2.48 -16.31
CA GLU A 347 -10.43 3.10 -17.61
C GLU A 347 -10.48 4.64 -17.59
N LYS A 348 -11.22 5.21 -16.62
CA LYS A 348 -11.32 6.66 -16.43
C LYS A 348 -11.22 7.01 -14.95
N GLY A 349 -10.35 7.98 -14.65
CA GLY A 349 -10.26 8.56 -13.31
C GLY A 349 -9.60 7.64 -12.29
N ALA A 350 -8.56 6.91 -12.70
CA ALA A 350 -7.75 6.10 -11.80
C ALA A 350 -7.27 6.92 -10.58
N PRO A 351 -7.36 6.36 -9.36
CA PRO A 351 -6.77 6.99 -8.19
C PRO A 351 -5.27 7.19 -8.40
N TRP A 352 -4.77 8.34 -7.96
CA TRP A 352 -3.35 8.68 -8.13
C TRP A 352 -2.41 7.69 -7.43
N ARG A 353 -2.84 7.08 -6.31
CA ARG A 353 -2.06 6.02 -5.62
C ARG A 353 -1.98 4.74 -6.44
N ALA A 354 -3.09 4.31 -7.03
CA ALA A 354 -3.11 3.13 -7.90
C ALA A 354 -2.26 3.35 -9.17
N ALA A 355 -2.32 4.55 -9.76
CA ALA A 355 -1.46 4.91 -10.88
C ALA A 355 0.04 4.95 -10.52
N GLN A 356 0.39 5.39 -9.31
CA GLN A 356 1.77 5.31 -8.82
C GLN A 356 2.21 3.86 -8.63
N GLN A 357 1.35 3.01 -8.09
CA GLN A 357 1.63 1.59 -7.90
C GLN A 357 1.93 0.90 -9.24
N ASP A 358 1.16 1.18 -10.29
CA ASP A 358 1.38 0.64 -11.64
C ASP A 358 2.81 0.93 -12.14
N PHE A 359 3.25 2.19 -12.04
CA PHE A 359 4.63 2.54 -12.40
C PHE A 359 5.68 1.88 -11.51
N ILE A 360 5.38 1.62 -10.23
CA ILE A 360 6.28 0.86 -9.35
C ILE A 360 6.39 -0.58 -9.85
N MET A 361 5.28 -1.24 -10.22
CA MET A 361 5.30 -2.61 -10.76
C MET A 361 6.11 -2.68 -12.06
N GLY A 362 5.90 -1.74 -12.98
CA GLY A 362 6.67 -1.67 -14.22
C GLY A 362 8.17 -1.44 -13.97
N ALA A 363 8.50 -0.45 -13.14
CA ALA A 363 9.88 -0.05 -12.90
C ALA A 363 10.68 -1.08 -12.07
N CYS A 364 10.02 -1.82 -11.17
CA CYS A 364 10.69 -2.68 -10.19
C CYS A 364 10.64 -4.18 -10.52
N VAL A 365 9.61 -4.65 -11.22
CA VAL A 365 9.38 -6.09 -11.47
C VAL A 365 8.95 -6.43 -12.90
N ALA A 366 8.93 -5.45 -13.83
CA ALA A 366 8.47 -5.63 -15.21
C ALA A 366 7.03 -6.17 -15.30
N ALA A 367 6.17 -5.73 -14.39
CA ALA A 367 4.77 -6.11 -14.33
C ALA A 367 3.86 -4.85 -14.36
N GLN A 368 2.58 -5.01 -14.06
CA GLN A 368 1.60 -3.93 -14.17
C GLN A 368 0.41 -4.14 -13.25
N GLU A 369 -0.21 -3.04 -12.85
CA GLU A 369 -1.59 -3.06 -12.36
C GLU A 369 -2.53 -3.13 -13.57
N ARG A 370 -3.64 -3.88 -13.44
CA ARG A 370 -4.48 -4.23 -14.59
C ARG A 370 -5.85 -3.59 -14.54
N SER A 371 -6.36 -3.23 -15.72
CA SER A 371 -7.74 -2.83 -15.91
C SER A 371 -8.70 -4.03 -15.84
N HIS A 372 -10.00 -3.77 -15.73
CA HIS A 372 -11.01 -4.84 -15.74
C HIS A 372 -10.95 -5.69 -17.03
N GLY A 373 -10.72 -5.04 -18.18
CA GLY A 373 -10.62 -5.73 -19.47
C GLY A 373 -9.39 -6.62 -19.56
N GLU A 374 -8.26 -6.16 -19.02
CA GLU A 374 -7.00 -6.91 -18.99
C GLU A 374 -7.09 -8.11 -18.05
N TRP A 375 -7.67 -7.95 -16.86
CA TRP A 375 -7.96 -9.06 -15.95
C TRP A 375 -8.86 -10.11 -16.60
N LEU A 376 -9.95 -9.68 -17.26
CA LEU A 376 -10.87 -10.59 -17.95
C LEU A 376 -10.15 -11.40 -19.03
N ALA A 377 -9.32 -10.75 -19.85
CA ALA A 377 -8.54 -11.41 -20.90
C ALA A 377 -7.55 -12.43 -20.31
N LEU A 378 -6.86 -12.08 -19.23
CA LEU A 378 -5.92 -12.94 -18.51
C LEU A 378 -6.62 -14.19 -17.96
N PHE A 379 -7.74 -14.03 -17.26
CA PHE A 379 -8.49 -15.16 -16.70
C PHE A 379 -9.06 -16.08 -17.78
N HIS A 380 -9.53 -15.52 -18.90
CA HIS A 380 -9.97 -16.31 -20.05
C HIS A 380 -8.83 -17.16 -20.64
N ARG A 381 -7.60 -16.63 -20.74
CA ARG A 381 -6.42 -17.39 -21.18
C ARG A 381 -6.08 -18.55 -20.23
N ALA A 382 -6.35 -18.41 -18.93
CA ALA A 382 -6.21 -19.48 -17.94
C ALA A 382 -7.35 -20.53 -17.99
N GLY A 383 -8.40 -20.29 -18.77
CA GLY A 383 -9.61 -21.13 -18.81
C GLY A 383 -10.48 -20.96 -17.57
N LEU A 384 -10.48 -19.77 -16.99
CA LEU A 384 -11.31 -19.34 -15.87
C LEU A 384 -12.27 -18.24 -16.33
N ARG A 385 -13.32 -17.99 -15.55
CA ARG A 385 -14.22 -16.86 -15.72
C ARG A 385 -14.51 -16.21 -14.38
N ILE A 386 -14.81 -14.92 -14.41
CA ILE A 386 -15.27 -14.19 -13.22
C ILE A 386 -16.67 -14.70 -12.86
N GLU A 387 -16.86 -15.07 -11.60
CA GLU A 387 -18.16 -15.37 -11.02
C GLU A 387 -18.74 -14.12 -10.34
N THR A 388 -17.94 -13.49 -9.47
CA THR A 388 -18.35 -12.33 -8.69
C THR A 388 -17.17 -11.38 -8.51
N LEU A 389 -17.45 -10.08 -8.36
CA LEU A 389 -16.47 -9.03 -8.15
C LEU A 389 -16.94 -8.11 -7.01
N TRP A 390 -16.07 -7.85 -6.03
CA TRP A 390 -16.35 -6.95 -4.92
C TRP A 390 -15.26 -5.89 -4.79
N LYS A 391 -15.62 -4.61 -4.98
CA LYS A 391 -14.72 -3.49 -4.65
C LYS A 391 -14.78 -3.20 -3.16
N TYR A 392 -13.63 -3.06 -2.50
CA TYR A 392 -13.62 -2.79 -1.05
C TYR A 392 -12.73 -1.61 -0.62
N THR A 393 -11.87 -1.08 -1.50
CA THR A 393 -11.23 0.23 -1.27
C THR A 393 -11.50 1.18 -2.42
N GLU A 394 -11.54 2.48 -2.09
CA GLU A 394 -11.59 3.51 -3.11
C GLU A 394 -10.14 4.00 -3.42
N GLU A 395 -9.17 3.81 -2.51
CA GLU A 395 -7.84 4.46 -2.51
C GLU A 395 -6.97 3.89 -3.62
N LEU A 396 -7.05 2.58 -3.73
CA LEU A 396 -6.26 1.75 -4.62
C LEU A 396 -7.16 1.02 -5.63
N PHE A 397 -8.48 1.09 -5.44
CA PHE A 397 -9.44 0.26 -6.18
C PHE A 397 -9.13 -1.22 -5.97
N ASP A 398 -8.89 -1.62 -4.72
CA ASP A 398 -8.75 -3.04 -4.40
C ASP A 398 -10.09 -3.74 -4.60
N HIS A 399 -10.03 -4.89 -5.26
CA HIS A 399 -11.16 -5.77 -5.48
C HIS A 399 -10.81 -7.19 -5.07
N LEU A 400 -11.82 -7.88 -4.55
CA LEU A 400 -11.83 -9.33 -4.51
C LEU A 400 -12.54 -9.84 -5.78
N ILE A 401 -11.88 -10.72 -6.52
CA ILE A 401 -12.38 -11.31 -7.77
C ILE A 401 -12.54 -12.82 -7.54
N SER A 402 -13.78 -13.32 -7.54
CA SER A 402 -14.05 -14.75 -7.49
C SER A 402 -14.00 -15.34 -8.89
N LEU A 403 -13.17 -16.37 -9.06
CA LEU A 403 -13.01 -17.10 -10.31
C LEU A 403 -13.46 -18.55 -10.18
N VAL A 404 -14.04 -19.06 -11.27
CA VAL A 404 -14.42 -20.47 -11.47
C VAL A 404 -13.89 -20.97 -12.82
N PRO A 405 -13.71 -22.29 -12.98
CA PRO A 405 -13.47 -22.89 -14.30
C PRO A 405 -14.55 -22.47 -15.31
N LYS A 406 -14.11 -22.25 -16.55
CA LYS A 406 -14.99 -21.88 -17.67
C LYS A 406 -15.90 -23.03 -18.08
#